data_AF-A0A7S2R9N6-F1
#
_entry.id   AF-A0A7S2R9N6-F1
#
_cell.length_a   1.000
_cell.length_b   1.000
_cell.length_c   1.000
_cell.angle_alpha   90.00
_cell.angle_beta   90.00
_cell.angle_gamma   90.00
#
_symmetry.space_group_name_H-M   'P 1'
#
loop_
_entity.id
_entity.type
_entity.pdbx_description
1 polymer ?
#
loop_
_entity_poly.entity_id
_entity_poly.type
_entity_poly.pdbx_seq_one_letter_code
_entity_poly.pdbx_strand_id
1 'polypeptide(L)'
;RRWDGLLHSEVPTDYDDVISRDVDRSLHRFEEEDDRRQGTKAQRRRCSRAWQARRDSLRRVLRSVVGSSGGEVHYYQGLHDVASVLLVVVMDPNLVCGMLERVCFDFLRDCCQSDFAALIPILDLVFTMVTKVDPKLGAALKASGVNAAVTLPWIITWFAHDVRNTAAVERLFDACLAGHPSLPLYL
;
A
#
# COMPACT_ATOMS: atom_id res chain seq x y z
N ARG A 1 -0.61 13.19 -21.79
CA ARG A 1 -0.08 12.63 -23.06
C ARG A 1 0.67 11.30 -22.88
N ARG A 2 1.21 10.92 -21.70
CA ARG A 2 1.85 9.59 -21.49
C ARG A 2 0.89 8.49 -21.04
N TRP A 3 -0.31 8.84 -20.53
CA TRP A 3 -1.16 7.93 -19.77
C TRP A 3 -2.33 7.30 -20.55
N ASP A 4 -2.70 7.86 -21.71
CA ASP A 4 -3.85 7.37 -22.49
C ASP A 4 -3.58 6.02 -23.19
N GLY A 5 -2.32 5.56 -23.22
CA GLY A 5 -1.89 4.32 -23.90
C GLY A 5 -1.42 3.19 -22.98
N LEU A 6 -1.42 3.37 -21.65
CA LEU A 6 -0.85 2.41 -20.68
C LEU A 6 -1.87 1.47 -20.02
N LEU A 7 -3.14 1.54 -20.43
CA LEU A 7 -4.21 0.70 -19.87
C LEU A 7 -4.29 -0.71 -20.49
N HIS A 8 -3.31 -1.10 -21.31
CA HIS A 8 -3.32 -2.36 -22.07
C HIS A 8 -2.07 -3.23 -21.92
N SER A 9 -1.15 -2.89 -21.01
CA SER A 9 0.02 -3.74 -20.76
C SER A 9 -0.38 -5.01 -19.99
N GLU A 10 -0.10 -6.17 -20.58
CA GLU A 10 -0.39 -7.48 -19.97
C GLU A 10 0.48 -7.70 -18.73
N VAL A 11 -0.17 -8.10 -17.64
CA VAL A 11 0.48 -8.49 -16.39
C VAL A 11 0.66 -10.02 -16.41
N PRO A 12 1.76 -10.58 -15.87
CA PRO A 12 1.88 -12.02 -15.68
C PRO A 12 0.64 -12.60 -14.99
N THR A 13 0.09 -13.70 -15.50
CA THR A 13 -1.18 -14.29 -15.04
C THR A 13 -1.23 -14.51 -13.53
N ASP A 14 -0.10 -14.89 -12.92
CA ASP A 14 0.03 -15.06 -11.47
C ASP A 14 -0.31 -13.78 -10.69
N TYR A 15 0.20 -12.63 -11.11
CA TYR A 15 -0.14 -11.37 -10.44
C TYR A 15 -1.59 -10.94 -10.65
N ASP A 16 -2.20 -11.27 -11.79
CA ASP A 16 -3.58 -10.87 -12.08
C ASP A 16 -4.60 -11.47 -11.09
N ASP A 17 -4.43 -12.76 -10.80
CA ASP A 17 -5.26 -13.49 -9.85
C ASP A 17 -5.04 -12.98 -8.43
N VAL A 18 -3.79 -12.73 -8.03
CA VAL A 18 -3.44 -12.20 -6.71
C VAL A 18 -3.99 -10.79 -6.53
N ILE A 19 -3.77 -9.89 -7.50
CA ILE A 19 -4.32 -8.51 -7.50
C ILE A 19 -5.83 -8.56 -7.34
N SER A 20 -6.52 -9.41 -8.11
CA SER A 20 -7.98 -9.50 -8.06
C SER A 20 -8.47 -9.89 -6.67
N ARG A 21 -7.87 -10.95 -6.08
CA ARG A 21 -8.19 -11.41 -4.73
C ARG A 21 -7.91 -10.38 -3.66
N ASP A 22 -6.83 -9.63 -3.78
CA ASP A 22 -6.45 -8.58 -2.83
C ASP A 22 -7.39 -7.38 -2.90
N VAL A 23 -7.75 -6.94 -4.11
CA VAL A 23 -8.68 -5.82 -4.30
C VAL A 23 -10.10 -6.16 -3.82
N ASP A 24 -10.53 -7.42 -3.93
CA ASP A 24 -11.80 -7.87 -3.36
C ASP A 24 -11.87 -7.69 -1.84
N ARG A 25 -10.71 -7.77 -1.16
CA ARG A 25 -10.57 -7.56 0.29
C ARG A 25 -10.18 -6.13 0.68
N SER A 26 -9.88 -5.27 -0.29
CA SER A 26 -9.50 -3.86 -0.06
C SER A 26 -10.71 -2.99 0.25
N LEU A 27 -10.55 -1.68 0.47
CA LEU A 27 -11.61 -0.65 0.50
C LEU A 27 -12.81 -0.80 1.46
N HIS A 28 -13.04 -1.95 2.10
CA HIS A 28 -14.19 -2.22 2.98
C HIS A 28 -14.25 -1.25 4.14
N ARG A 29 -13.09 -0.89 4.71
CA ARG A 29 -12.99 0.11 5.79
C ARG A 29 -13.58 1.45 5.37
N PHE A 30 -13.21 1.95 4.19
CA PHE A 30 -13.68 3.24 3.70
C PHE A 30 -15.16 3.19 3.31
N GLU A 31 -15.60 2.07 2.74
CA GLU A 31 -17.00 1.81 2.43
C GLU A 31 -17.88 1.81 3.68
N GLU A 32 -17.45 1.13 4.76
CA GLU A 32 -18.14 1.13 6.04
C GLU A 32 -18.22 2.53 6.68
N GLU A 33 -17.13 3.31 6.61
CA GLU A 33 -17.11 4.68 7.13
C GLU A 33 -18.08 5.60 6.37
N ASP A 34 -18.19 5.45 5.05
CA ASP A 34 -19.12 6.21 4.22
C ASP A 34 -20.58 5.74 4.45
N ASP A 35 -20.81 4.44 4.58
CA ASP A 35 -22.13 3.86 4.83
C ASP A 35 -22.72 4.30 6.18
N ARG A 36 -21.91 4.44 7.24
CA ARG A 36 -22.34 4.97 8.54
C ARG A 36 -22.86 6.42 8.44
N ARG A 37 -22.45 7.17 7.43
CA ARG A 37 -22.90 8.56 7.19
C ARG A 37 -24.21 8.61 6.38
N GLN A 38 -24.72 7.49 5.87
CA GLN A 38 -25.87 7.46 4.96
C GLN A 38 -27.17 6.95 5.61
N GLY A 39 -28.26 7.71 5.40
CA GLY A 39 -29.55 7.48 6.06
C GLY A 39 -30.47 6.45 5.39
N THR A 40 -30.65 6.50 4.06
CA THR A 40 -31.69 5.71 3.37
C THR A 40 -31.15 4.45 2.67
N LYS A 41 -32.02 3.45 2.49
CA LYS A 41 -31.70 2.19 1.76
C LYS A 41 -31.27 2.43 0.30
N ALA A 42 -31.85 3.46 -0.35
CA ALA A 42 -31.50 3.83 -1.72
C ALA A 42 -30.08 4.44 -1.80
N GLN A 43 -29.70 5.27 -0.82
CA GLN A 43 -28.35 5.84 -0.71
C GLN A 43 -27.31 4.72 -0.54
N ARG A 44 -27.52 3.78 0.39
CA ARG A 44 -26.61 2.63 0.61
C ARG A 44 -26.40 1.78 -0.66
N ARG A 45 -27.46 1.52 -1.43
CA ARG A 45 -27.35 0.80 -2.72
C ARG A 45 -26.58 1.57 -3.79
N ARG A 46 -26.61 2.91 -3.76
CA ARG A 46 -25.81 3.74 -4.66
C ARG A 46 -24.35 3.73 -4.23
N CYS A 47 -24.11 3.83 -2.91
CA CYS A 47 -22.80 3.77 -2.29
C CYS A 47 -22.06 2.47 -2.66
N SER A 48 -22.68 1.32 -2.39
CA SER A 48 -22.09 0.01 -2.69
C SER A 48 -21.71 -0.15 -4.17
N ARG A 49 -22.56 0.33 -5.10
CA ARG A 49 -22.22 0.35 -6.54
C ARG A 49 -21.03 1.25 -6.85
N ALA A 50 -20.93 2.41 -6.21
CA ALA A 50 -19.80 3.31 -6.37
C ALA A 50 -18.50 2.69 -5.82
N TRP A 51 -18.56 1.99 -4.69
CA TRP A 51 -17.41 1.27 -4.13
C TRP A 51 -16.98 0.09 -4.98
N GLN A 52 -17.91 -0.64 -5.60
CA GLN A 52 -17.57 -1.65 -6.60
C GLN A 52 -16.81 -1.03 -7.79
N ALA A 53 -17.29 0.10 -8.32
CA ALA A 53 -16.60 0.80 -9.40
C ALA A 53 -15.20 1.31 -8.99
N ARG A 54 -15.01 1.67 -7.70
CA ARG A 54 -13.69 2.01 -7.14
C ARG A 54 -12.78 0.80 -7.08
N ARG A 55 -13.26 -0.38 -6.66
CA ARG A 55 -12.48 -1.64 -6.72
C ARG A 55 -12.05 -1.95 -8.15
N ASP A 56 -12.95 -1.79 -9.12
CA ASP A 56 -12.62 -1.99 -10.53
C ASP A 56 -11.54 -1.01 -11.01
N SER A 57 -11.60 0.24 -10.54
CA SER A 57 -10.56 1.25 -10.81
C SER A 57 -9.23 0.90 -10.15
N LEU A 58 -9.25 0.41 -8.90
CA LEU A 58 -8.05 -0.03 -8.19
C LEU A 58 -7.37 -1.20 -8.91
N ARG A 59 -8.13 -2.20 -9.38
CA ARG A 59 -7.58 -3.30 -10.20
C ARG A 59 -6.91 -2.76 -11.46
N ARG A 60 -7.54 -1.83 -12.17
CA ARG A 60 -6.96 -1.23 -13.38
C ARG A 60 -5.67 -0.47 -13.09
N VAL A 61 -5.63 0.33 -12.02
CA VAL A 61 -4.43 1.07 -11.59
C VAL A 61 -3.28 0.11 -11.30
N LEU A 62 -3.51 -0.89 -10.46
CA LEU A 62 -2.47 -1.88 -10.10
C LEU A 62 -1.96 -2.63 -11.33
N ARG A 63 -2.88 -3.11 -12.18
CA ARG A 63 -2.52 -3.80 -13.44
C ARG A 63 -1.71 -2.90 -14.37
N SER A 64 -2.11 -1.65 -14.52
CA SER A 64 -1.42 -0.70 -15.39
C SER A 64 -0.01 -0.45 -14.89
N VAL A 65 0.18 -0.11 -13.61
CA VAL A 65 1.53 0.16 -13.05
C VAL A 65 2.43 -1.07 -13.12
N VAL A 66 1.93 -2.25 -12.75
CA VAL A 66 2.71 -3.49 -12.80
C VAL A 66 3.07 -3.85 -14.24
N GLY A 67 2.08 -3.85 -15.15
CA GLY A 67 2.27 -4.25 -16.54
C GLY A 67 3.12 -3.27 -17.35
N SER A 68 3.03 -1.97 -17.06
CA SER A 68 3.78 -0.94 -17.80
C SER A 68 5.20 -0.72 -17.30
N SER A 69 5.60 -1.37 -16.22
CA SER A 69 6.91 -1.20 -15.57
C SER A 69 8.09 -1.84 -16.33
N GLY A 70 7.83 -2.61 -17.39
CA GLY A 70 8.88 -3.38 -18.06
C GLY A 70 9.47 -4.50 -17.20
N GLY A 71 8.77 -4.93 -16.15
CA GLY A 71 9.23 -5.95 -15.20
C GLY A 71 10.00 -5.40 -14.00
N GLU A 72 10.14 -4.08 -13.86
CA GLU A 72 10.81 -3.46 -12.71
C GLU A 72 9.93 -3.43 -11.46
N VAL A 73 8.60 -3.54 -11.61
CA VAL A 73 7.64 -3.58 -10.50
C VAL A 73 7.03 -4.96 -10.39
N HIS A 74 7.51 -5.75 -9.44
CA HIS A 74 6.87 -6.99 -9.04
C HIS A 74 5.75 -6.69 -8.04
N TYR A 75 4.57 -7.25 -8.29
CA TYR A 75 3.46 -7.13 -7.35
C TYR A 75 3.75 -7.93 -6.08
N TYR A 76 3.56 -7.31 -4.92
CA TYR A 76 3.59 -7.96 -3.62
C TYR A 76 2.27 -7.76 -2.89
N GLN A 77 1.90 -8.71 -2.04
CA GLN A 77 0.71 -8.62 -1.21
C GLN A 77 0.87 -7.47 -0.19
N GLY A 78 0.07 -6.42 -0.36
CA GLY A 78 0.13 -5.19 0.43
C GLY A 78 0.23 -3.92 -0.43
N LEU A 79 0.68 -4.02 -1.69
CA LEU A 79 0.72 -2.86 -2.60
C LEU A 79 -0.69 -2.28 -2.85
N HIS A 80 -1.72 -3.12 -2.82
CA HIS A 80 -3.11 -2.68 -2.92
C HIS A 80 -3.56 -1.77 -1.78
N ASP A 81 -2.97 -1.89 -0.57
CA ASP A 81 -3.31 -1.02 0.56
C ASP A 81 -2.80 0.40 0.29
N VAL A 82 -1.58 0.54 -0.26
CA VAL A 82 -1.01 1.83 -0.68
C VAL A 82 -1.84 2.46 -1.79
N ALA A 83 -2.12 1.68 -2.84
CA ALA A 83 -2.92 2.14 -3.97
C ALA A 83 -4.36 2.51 -3.56
N SER A 84 -4.93 1.82 -2.56
CA SER A 84 -6.27 2.12 -2.02
C SER A 84 -6.33 3.50 -1.37
N VAL A 85 -5.34 3.85 -0.54
CA VAL A 85 -5.28 5.17 0.10
C VAL A 85 -5.16 6.26 -0.96
N LEU A 86 -4.22 6.11 -1.90
CA LEU A 86 -4.06 7.07 -3.00
C LEU A 86 -5.37 7.24 -3.79
N LEU A 87 -6.05 6.15 -4.12
CA LEU A 87 -7.29 6.19 -4.89
C LEU A 87 -8.43 6.89 -4.13
N VAL A 88 -8.56 6.63 -2.83
CA VAL A 88 -9.62 7.23 -1.99
C VAL A 88 -9.39 8.73 -1.78
N VAL A 89 -8.13 9.15 -1.65
CA VAL A 89 -7.78 10.57 -1.44
C VAL A 89 -7.84 11.37 -2.74
N VAL A 90 -7.25 10.85 -3.82
CA VAL A 90 -7.10 11.59 -5.09
C VAL A 90 -8.35 11.50 -5.95
N MET A 91 -9.08 10.39 -5.88
CA MET A 91 -10.35 10.15 -6.58
C MET A 91 -10.29 10.18 -8.12
N ASP A 92 -9.09 10.29 -8.71
CA ASP A 92 -8.82 10.18 -10.14
C ASP A 92 -7.85 9.01 -10.42
N PRO A 93 -8.32 7.88 -11.00
CA PRO A 93 -7.49 6.72 -11.29
C PRO A 93 -6.27 7.00 -12.18
N ASN A 94 -6.35 7.98 -13.10
CA ASN A 94 -5.25 8.28 -14.01
C ASN A 94 -4.12 9.00 -13.26
N LEU A 95 -4.46 9.95 -12.39
CA LEU A 95 -3.48 10.60 -11.52
C LEU A 95 -2.89 9.60 -10.54
N VAL A 96 -3.72 8.73 -9.96
CA VAL A 96 -3.28 7.68 -9.04
C VAL A 96 -2.31 6.71 -9.72
N CYS A 97 -2.54 6.36 -10.98
CA CYS A 97 -1.61 5.52 -11.74
C CYS A 97 -0.21 6.14 -11.81
N GLY A 98 -0.11 7.42 -12.18
CA GLY A 98 1.18 8.11 -12.25
C GLY A 98 1.83 8.33 -10.88
N MET A 99 1.03 8.58 -9.84
CA MET A 99 1.53 8.68 -8.46
C MET A 99 2.05 7.34 -7.97
N LEU A 100 1.28 6.26 -8.15
CA LEU A 100 1.65 4.93 -7.71
C LEU A 100 2.89 4.43 -8.44
N GLU A 101 3.02 4.69 -9.75
CA GLU A 101 4.26 4.41 -10.49
C GLU A 101 5.45 5.09 -9.79
N ARG A 102 5.36 6.40 -9.52
CA ARG A 102 6.46 7.11 -8.85
C ARG A 102 6.76 6.57 -7.45
N VAL A 103 5.72 6.23 -6.69
CA VAL A 103 5.85 5.59 -5.38
C VAL A 103 6.59 4.26 -5.48
N CYS A 104 6.24 3.41 -6.44
CA CYS A 104 6.93 2.14 -6.68
C CYS A 104 8.39 2.32 -7.06
N PHE A 105 8.72 3.28 -7.94
CA PHE A 105 10.09 3.47 -8.42
C PHE A 105 11.01 4.20 -7.44
N ASP A 106 10.48 5.08 -6.59
CA ASP A 106 11.30 5.91 -5.70
C ASP A 106 11.27 5.46 -4.24
N PHE A 107 10.10 5.08 -3.74
CA PHE A 107 9.90 4.87 -2.31
C PHE A 107 9.78 3.40 -1.94
N LEU A 108 9.10 2.63 -2.78
CA LEU A 108 8.82 1.20 -2.57
C LEU A 108 9.66 0.30 -3.49
N ARG A 109 10.73 0.84 -4.08
CA ARG A 109 11.56 0.14 -5.07
C ARG A 109 12.06 -1.21 -4.57
N ASP A 110 12.54 -1.26 -3.33
CA ASP A 110 13.05 -2.48 -2.71
C ASP A 110 11.92 -3.44 -2.30
N CYS A 111 10.70 -2.93 -2.11
CA CYS A 111 9.50 -3.75 -1.87
C CYS A 111 8.99 -4.39 -3.16
N CYS A 112 9.16 -3.70 -4.29
CA CYS A 112 8.74 -4.13 -5.63
C CYS A 112 9.74 -5.06 -6.33
N GLN A 113 10.76 -5.56 -5.62
CA GLN A 113 11.66 -6.60 -6.15
C GLN A 113 10.95 -7.96 -6.19
N SER A 114 11.54 -8.94 -6.89
CA SER A 114 10.99 -10.29 -7.00
C SER A 114 10.83 -11.03 -5.66
N ASP A 115 11.60 -10.62 -4.66
CA ASP A 115 11.51 -11.09 -3.28
C ASP A 115 11.93 -9.98 -2.29
N PHE A 116 11.78 -10.25 -0.99
CA PHE A 116 12.17 -9.31 0.07
C PHE A 116 13.60 -9.53 0.60
N ALA A 117 14.46 -10.27 -0.09
CA ALA A 117 15.79 -10.62 0.43
C ALA A 117 16.65 -9.37 0.72
N ALA A 118 16.48 -8.31 -0.06
CA ALA A 118 17.14 -7.03 0.16
C ALA A 118 16.49 -6.21 1.30
N LEU A 119 15.19 -6.36 1.51
CA LEU A 119 14.43 -5.58 2.50
C LEU A 119 14.59 -6.14 3.91
N ILE A 120 14.60 -7.47 4.09
CA ILE A 120 14.67 -8.10 5.40
C ILE A 120 15.86 -7.62 6.25
N PRO A 121 17.10 -7.54 5.73
CA PRO A 121 18.23 -6.99 6.49
C PRO A 121 18.09 -5.50 6.84
N ILE A 122 17.36 -4.72 6.03
CA ILE A 122 17.11 -3.30 6.30
C ILE A 122 16.18 -3.14 7.49
N LEU A 123 15.22 -4.05 7.68
CA LEU A 123 14.29 -4.02 8.81
C LEU A 123 15.00 -4.18 10.17
N ASP A 124 16.17 -4.83 10.22
CA ASP A 124 16.99 -4.93 11.45
C ASP A 124 17.45 -3.55 11.95
N LEU A 125 17.43 -2.52 11.09
CA LEU A 125 17.67 -1.14 11.51
C LEU A 125 16.61 -0.68 12.52
N VAL A 126 15.35 -1.12 12.42
CA VAL A 126 14.29 -0.78 13.38
C VAL A 126 14.69 -1.23 14.78
N PHE A 127 15.10 -2.49 14.92
CA PHE A 127 15.52 -3.03 16.23
C PHE A 127 16.83 -2.40 16.71
N THR A 128 17.73 -2.06 15.79
CA THR A 128 18.96 -1.31 16.11
C THR A 128 18.63 0.07 16.68
N MET A 129 17.68 0.79 16.09
CA MET A 129 17.22 2.11 16.56
C MET A 129 16.53 1.99 17.91
N VAL A 130 15.61 1.02 18.07
CA VAL A 130 14.95 0.74 19.35
C VAL A 130 15.98 0.44 20.43
N THR A 131 16.98 -0.40 20.16
CA THR A 131 18.02 -0.74 21.15
C THR A 131 18.88 0.47 21.54
N LYS A 132 19.13 1.39 20.60
CA LYS A 132 19.88 2.62 20.89
C LYS A 132 19.08 3.59 21.77
N VAL A 133 17.77 3.68 21.58
CA VAL A 133 16.89 4.57 22.35
C VAL A 133 16.50 3.96 23.70
N ASP A 134 16.16 2.67 23.71
CA ASP A 134 15.80 1.88 24.88
C ASP A 134 16.53 0.52 24.89
N PRO A 135 17.72 0.46 25.52
CA PRO A 135 18.48 -0.78 25.61
C PRO A 135 17.76 -1.91 26.37
N LYS A 136 16.85 -1.59 27.30
CA LYS A 136 16.10 -2.61 28.05
C LYS A 136 15.09 -3.30 27.14
N LEU A 137 14.35 -2.52 26.35
CA LEU A 137 13.44 -3.06 25.35
C LEU A 137 14.20 -3.83 24.26
N GLY A 138 15.33 -3.29 23.78
CA GLY A 138 16.19 -3.99 22.82
C GLY A 138 16.68 -5.35 23.33
N ALA A 139 17.09 -5.44 24.60
CA ALA A 139 17.47 -6.71 25.22
C ALA A 139 16.29 -7.69 25.34
N ALA A 140 15.09 -7.19 25.66
CA ALA A 140 13.88 -8.02 25.74
C ALA A 140 13.48 -8.58 24.37
N LEU A 141 13.51 -7.76 23.31
CA LEU A 141 13.25 -8.20 21.94
C LEU A 141 14.25 -9.27 21.52
N LYS A 142 15.56 -9.05 21.77
CA LYS A 142 16.59 -10.04 21.49
C LYS A 142 16.38 -11.36 22.25
N ALA A 143 16.03 -11.28 23.54
CA ALA A 143 15.78 -12.46 24.37
C ALA A 143 14.54 -13.24 23.91
N SER A 144 13.54 -12.58 23.33
CA SER A 144 12.34 -13.22 22.80
C SER A 144 12.58 -14.02 21.51
N GLY A 145 13.69 -13.78 20.81
CA GLY A 145 13.99 -14.41 19.51
C GLY A 145 13.15 -13.86 18.35
N VAL A 146 12.36 -12.81 18.56
CA VAL A 146 11.59 -12.16 17.49
C VAL A 146 12.52 -11.52 16.46
N ASN A 147 12.20 -11.69 15.18
CA ASN A 147 12.94 -11.10 14.07
C ASN A 147 12.31 -9.76 13.66
N ALA A 148 13.10 -8.78 13.24
CA ALA A 148 12.58 -7.48 12.81
C ALA A 148 11.65 -7.54 11.60
N ALA A 149 11.63 -8.65 10.85
CA ALA A 149 10.66 -8.99 9.82
C ALA A 149 9.19 -8.90 10.28
N VAL A 150 8.92 -8.93 11.59
CA VAL A 150 7.56 -8.63 12.11
C VAL A 150 7.07 -7.23 11.74
N THR A 151 7.98 -6.30 11.43
CA THR A 151 7.65 -4.93 11.00
C THR A 151 7.40 -4.81 9.50
N LEU A 152 7.66 -5.87 8.72
CA LEU A 152 7.51 -5.86 7.26
C LEU A 152 6.13 -5.36 6.80
N PRO A 153 4.99 -5.82 7.35
CA PRO A 153 3.68 -5.35 6.92
C PRO A 153 3.50 -3.84 7.08
N TRP A 154 4.11 -3.25 8.12
CA TRP A 154 4.03 -1.81 8.37
C TRP A 154 4.76 -1.03 7.28
N ILE A 155 5.96 -1.46 6.92
CA ILE A 155 6.81 -0.78 5.95
C ILE A 155 6.24 -0.90 4.53
N ILE A 156 5.86 -2.11 4.11
CA ILE A 156 5.42 -2.36 2.71
C ILE A 156 4.02 -1.79 2.41
N THR A 157 3.24 -1.46 3.44
CA THR A 157 1.89 -0.88 3.29
C THR A 157 1.81 0.57 3.77
N TRP A 158 2.93 1.16 4.20
CA TRP A 158 2.95 2.45 4.92
C TRP A 158 1.90 2.50 6.03
N PHE A 159 1.85 1.42 6.82
CA PHE A 159 0.95 1.21 7.95
C PHE A 159 -0.55 1.20 7.61
N ALA A 160 -0.93 1.35 6.33
CA ALA A 160 -2.33 1.43 5.90
C ALA A 160 -3.12 0.15 6.24
N HIS A 161 -2.41 -0.99 6.25
CA HIS A 161 -2.98 -2.27 6.62
C HIS A 161 -3.52 -2.27 8.08
N ASP A 162 -2.68 -1.89 9.04
CA ASP A 162 -2.97 -2.02 10.47
C ASP A 162 -3.62 -0.78 11.09
N VAL A 163 -3.22 0.42 10.68
CA VAL A 163 -3.73 1.67 11.27
C VAL A 163 -5.13 1.93 10.77
N ARG A 164 -6.12 1.77 11.65
CA ARG A 164 -7.55 1.89 11.29
C ARG A 164 -8.06 3.31 11.16
N ASN A 165 -7.39 4.29 11.76
CA ASN A 165 -7.81 5.67 11.70
C ASN A 165 -7.42 6.27 10.34
N THR A 166 -8.41 6.52 9.48
CA THR A 166 -8.21 7.08 8.13
C THR A 166 -7.40 8.38 8.14
N ALA A 167 -7.72 9.31 9.03
CA ALA A 167 -6.98 10.58 9.12
C ALA A 167 -5.52 10.38 9.55
N ALA A 168 -5.22 9.38 10.39
CA ALA A 168 -3.85 9.04 10.73
C ALA A 168 -3.09 8.43 9.54
N VAL A 169 -3.72 7.53 8.79
CA VAL A 169 -3.14 6.95 7.56
C VAL A 169 -2.83 8.05 6.55
N GLU A 170 -3.76 8.98 6.30
CA GLU A 170 -3.54 10.12 5.40
C GLU A 170 -2.31 10.95 5.82
N ARG A 171 -2.13 11.21 7.12
CA ARG A 171 -0.96 11.92 7.65
C ARG A 171 0.34 11.13 7.52
N LEU A 172 0.29 9.81 7.66
CA LEU A 172 1.46 8.96 7.41
C LEU A 172 1.86 9.04 5.94
N PHE A 173 0.89 9.05 5.02
CA PHE A 173 1.15 9.21 3.59
C PHE A 173 1.73 10.59 3.27
N ASP A 174 1.20 11.67 3.86
CA ASP A 174 1.80 13.01 3.74
C ASP A 174 3.28 12.98 4.13
N ALA A 175 3.61 12.36 5.27
CA ALA A 175 4.97 12.27 5.77
C ALA A 175 5.86 11.41 4.86
N CYS A 176 5.39 10.22 4.46
CA CYS A 176 6.13 9.33 3.57
C CYS A 176 6.42 9.98 2.21
N LEU A 177 5.46 10.69 1.62
CA LEU A 177 5.60 11.34 0.32
C LEU A 177 6.48 12.61 0.38
N ALA A 178 6.46 13.34 1.49
CA ALA A 178 7.28 14.54 1.67
C ALA A 178 8.70 14.24 2.21
N GLY A 179 8.89 13.06 2.79
CA GLY A 179 10.11 12.65 3.47
C GLY A 179 11.09 11.87 2.60
N HIS A 180 12.18 11.43 3.24
CA HIS A 180 13.11 10.48 2.62
C HIS A 180 12.45 9.10 2.51
N PRO A 181 12.73 8.28 1.47
CA PRO A 181 12.18 6.94 1.31
C PRO A 181 12.35 6.00 2.52
N SER A 182 13.35 6.23 3.36
CA SER A 182 13.58 5.46 4.59
C SER A 182 12.76 5.93 5.79
N LEU A 183 12.01 7.03 5.69
CA LEU A 183 11.21 7.58 6.80
C LEU A 183 10.26 6.55 7.44
N PRO A 184 9.60 5.63 6.69
CA PRO A 184 8.74 4.62 7.31
C PRO A 184 9.42 3.76 8.39
N LEU A 185 10.76 3.60 8.36
CA LEU A 185 11.51 2.87 9.38
C LEU A 185 11.55 3.58 10.76
N TYR A 186 11.23 4.88 10.79
CA TYR A 186 11.30 5.74 11.97
C TYR A 186 9.92 6.05 12.57
N LEU A 187 8.84 5.65 11.89
CA LEU A 187 7.45 5.89 12.32
C LEU A 187 6.96 4.74 13.21
#